data_AF-A0A258CCN5-F1
#
_entry.id   AF-A0A258CCN5-F1
#
_cell.length_a   1.000
_cell.length_b   1.000
_cell.length_c   1.000
_cell.angle_alpha   90.00
_cell.angle_beta   90.00
_cell.angle_gamma   90.00
#
_symmetry.space_group_name_H-M   'P 1'
#
loop_
_entity.id
_entity.type
_entity.pdbx_description
1 polymer ?
#
loop_
_entity_poly.entity_id
_entity_poly.type
_entity_poly.pdbx_seq_one_letter_code
_entity_poly.pdbx_strand_id
1 'polypeptide(L)'
;EIGPYWPAERRLVDSGYATLDFPFEPIASPAMLIRFDWNLNEFLGYIATWSAVRQAQEAGRADILHRFASDLAQTWGDAESRRSISWPINMRVGRV
;
A
#
# COMPACT_ATOMS: atom_id res chain seq x y z
N GLU A 1 6.02 12.75 1.20
CA GLU A 1 6.79 12.77 2.46
C GLU A 1 7.27 11.38 2.92
N ILE A 2 6.45 10.32 2.84
CA ILE A 2 6.82 8.99 3.32
C ILE A 2 7.84 8.22 2.44
N GLY A 3 8.07 8.68 1.20
CA GLY A 3 8.92 8.05 0.19
C GLY A 3 10.28 7.53 0.69
N PRO A 4 11.07 8.34 1.43
CA PRO A 4 12.39 7.95 1.92
C PRO A 4 12.41 6.78 2.91
N TYR A 5 11.28 6.41 3.50
CA TYR A 5 11.19 5.34 4.51
C TYR A 5 10.75 4.00 3.90
N TRP A 6 10.48 3.93 2.59
CA TRP A 6 10.22 2.64 1.96
C TRP A 6 11.51 1.82 1.87
N PRO A 7 11.48 0.52 2.25
CA PRO A 7 12.59 -0.39 1.99
C PRO A 7 12.85 -0.50 0.48
N ALA A 8 14.12 -0.69 0.11
CA ALA A 8 14.55 -0.69 -1.30
C ALA A 8 13.86 -1.79 -2.12
N GLU A 9 13.56 -2.92 -1.49
CA GLU A 9 12.88 -4.08 -2.06
C GLU A 9 11.46 -3.74 -2.55
N ARG A 10 10.81 -2.70 -1.98
CA ARG A 10 9.47 -2.26 -2.40
C ARG A 10 9.41 -1.86 -3.87
N ARG A 11 10.55 -1.42 -4.45
CA ARG A 11 10.67 -1.09 -5.88
C ARG A 11 10.28 -2.25 -6.79
N LEU A 12 10.51 -3.50 -6.37
CA LEU A 12 10.09 -4.67 -7.15
C LEU A 12 8.57 -4.69 -7.29
N VAL A 13 7.85 -4.47 -6.18
CA VAL A 13 6.39 -4.43 -6.15
C VAL A 13 5.85 -3.24 -6.94
N ASP A 14 6.50 -2.07 -6.84
CA ASP A 14 6.11 -0.86 -7.60
C ASP A 14 6.28 -1.05 -9.11
N SER A 15 7.32 -1.79 -9.53
CA SER A 15 7.53 -2.19 -10.93
C SER A 15 6.60 -3.32 -11.39
N GLY A 16 5.66 -3.77 -10.54
CA GLY A 16 4.82 -4.93 -10.82
C GLY A 16 5.61 -6.23 -11.01
N TYR A 17 6.77 -6.34 -10.36
CA TYR A 17 7.77 -7.40 -10.52
C TYR A 17 8.36 -7.52 -11.92
N ALA A 18 8.22 -6.50 -12.79
CA ALA A 18 8.75 -6.53 -14.15
C ALA A 18 10.28 -6.67 -14.23
N THR A 19 10.99 -6.27 -13.17
CA THR A 19 12.46 -6.32 -13.09
C THR A 19 12.99 -7.55 -12.35
N LEU A 20 12.11 -8.39 -11.80
CA LEU A 20 12.50 -9.61 -11.08
C LEU A 20 13.17 -10.60 -12.04
N ASP A 21 14.22 -11.29 -11.62
CA ASP A 21 14.73 -12.43 -12.40
C ASP A 21 13.71 -13.58 -12.32
N PHE A 22 13.25 -14.06 -13.46
CA PHE A 22 12.11 -14.96 -13.55
C PHE A 22 12.32 -15.97 -14.69
N PRO A 23 12.91 -17.14 -14.39
CA PRO A 23 13.37 -18.11 -15.39
C PRO A 23 12.24 -19.03 -15.87
N PHE A 24 11.01 -18.52 -15.95
CA PHE A 24 9.84 -19.26 -16.42
C PHE A 24 9.23 -18.54 -17.62
N GLU A 25 8.62 -19.30 -18.54
CA GLU A 25 7.89 -18.73 -19.68
C GLU A 25 6.70 -17.90 -19.16
N PRO A 26 6.67 -16.57 -19.40
CA PRO A 26 5.61 -15.71 -18.86
C PRO A 26 4.24 -16.05 -19.44
N ILE A 27 3.21 -16.05 -18.59
CA ILE A 27 1.82 -16.16 -19.02
C ILE A 27 1.03 -14.91 -18.66
N ALA A 28 0.04 -14.55 -19.48
CA ALA A 28 -0.85 -13.44 -19.20
C ALA A 28 -1.67 -13.74 -17.93
N SER A 29 -1.67 -12.80 -16.99
CA SER A 29 -2.49 -12.86 -15.79
C SER A 29 -3.71 -11.94 -15.90
N PRO A 30 -4.89 -12.33 -15.41
CA PRO A 30 -6.06 -11.46 -15.38
C PRO A 30 -5.81 -10.27 -14.45
N ALA A 31 -6.43 -9.12 -14.76
CA ALA A 31 -6.46 -8.00 -13.83
C ALA A 31 -7.31 -8.37 -12.60
N MET A 32 -6.72 -8.28 -11.42
CA MET A 32 -7.39 -8.58 -10.15
C MET A 32 -7.26 -7.41 -9.18
N LEU A 33 -8.29 -7.23 -8.35
CA LEU A 33 -8.37 -6.19 -7.35
C LEU A 33 -8.76 -6.83 -6.01
N ILE A 34 -8.02 -6.47 -4.97
CA ILE A 34 -8.49 -6.63 -3.59
C ILE A 34 -9.45 -5.47 -3.32
N ARG A 35 -10.61 -5.74 -2.72
CA ARG A 35 -11.59 -4.71 -2.35
C ARG A 35 -12.05 -4.89 -0.93
N PHE A 36 -12.12 -3.78 -0.21
CA PHE A 36 -12.73 -3.71 1.12
C PHE A 36 -13.54 -2.42 1.24
N ASP A 37 -14.67 -2.51 1.91
CA ASP A 37 -15.40 -1.32 2.35
C ASP A 37 -14.98 -1.03 3.78
N TRP A 38 -14.23 0.04 3.99
CA TRP A 38 -13.68 0.41 5.29
C TRP A 38 -14.16 1.77 5.74
N ASN A 39 -14.30 1.94 7.06
CA ASN A 39 -14.42 3.24 7.68
C ASN A 39 -13.02 3.86 7.88
N LEU A 40 -12.96 5.11 8.38
CA LEU A 40 -11.69 5.84 8.48
C LEU A 40 -10.67 5.12 9.38
N ASN A 41 -11.13 4.59 10.52
CA ASN A 41 -10.27 3.97 11.51
C ASN A 41 -9.68 2.63 11.01
N GLU A 42 -10.49 1.82 10.33
CA GLU A 42 -10.03 0.58 9.70
C GLU A 42 -8.95 0.86 8.64
N PHE A 43 -9.17 1.87 7.79
CA PHE A 43 -8.19 2.23 6.76
C PHE A 43 -6.90 2.80 7.36
N LEU A 44 -6.98 3.71 8.33
CA LEU A 44 -5.79 4.23 9.01
C LEU A 44 -5.03 3.13 9.78
N GLY A 45 -5.76 2.21 10.41
CA GLY A 45 -5.18 1.04 11.06
C GLY A 45 -4.40 0.16 10.08
N TYR A 46 -4.95 -0.08 8.89
CA TYR A 46 -4.23 -0.78 7.81
C TYR A 46 -2.97 -0.02 7.35
N ILE A 47 -3.07 1.29 7.09
CA ILE A 47 -1.91 2.11 6.67
C ILE A 47 -0.81 2.06 7.73
N ALA A 48 -1.16 2.04 9.02
CA ALA A 48 -0.19 1.95 10.11
C ALA A 48 0.65 0.66 10.09
N THR A 49 0.19 -0.39 9.40
CA THR A 49 0.95 -1.65 9.24
C THR A 49 2.06 -1.57 8.17
N TRP A 50 2.09 -0.50 7.36
CA TRP A 50 3.08 -0.38 6.30
C TRP A 50 4.49 -0.26 6.85
N SER A 51 5.44 -0.97 6.21
CA SER A 51 6.85 -0.95 6.60
C SER A 51 7.44 0.47 6.62
N ALA A 52 7.05 1.33 5.67
CA ALA A 52 7.49 2.71 5.63
C ALA A 52 6.97 3.56 6.80
N VAL A 53 5.76 3.28 7.30
CA VAL A 53 5.22 3.97 8.47
C VAL A 53 6.01 3.58 9.72
N ARG A 54 6.27 2.29 9.88
CA ARG A 54 7.13 1.79 10.97
C ARG A 54 8.54 2.40 10.91
N GLN A 55 9.18 2.41 9.74
CA GLN A 55 10.51 3.01 9.59
C GLN A 55 10.51 4.52 9.85
N ALA A 56 9.48 5.25 9.41
CA ALA A 56 9.33 6.67 9.72
C ALA A 56 9.19 6.90 11.23
N GLN A 57 8.41 6.07 11.93
CA GLN A 57 8.26 6.16 13.38
C GLN A 57 9.58 5.88 14.12
N GLU A 58 10.31 4.83 13.72
CA GLU A 58 11.63 4.50 14.28
C GLU A 58 12.66 5.61 14.02
N ALA A 59 12.54 6.35 12.91
CA ALA A 59 13.33 7.53 12.59
C ALA A 59 12.87 8.83 13.30
N GLY A 60 11.91 8.74 14.24
CA GLY A 60 11.39 9.91 14.97
C GLY A 60 10.47 10.81 14.14
N ARG A 61 9.93 10.29 13.03
CA ARG A 61 9.12 11.03 12.04
C ARG A 61 7.67 10.57 12.01
N ALA A 62 7.14 10.21 13.17
CA ALA A 62 5.73 9.87 13.39
C ALA A 62 4.77 11.03 13.02
N ASP A 63 5.26 12.27 13.03
CA ASP A 63 4.53 13.46 12.60
C ASP A 63 3.93 13.34 11.20
N ILE A 64 4.62 12.62 10.30
CA ILE A 64 4.17 12.40 8.92
C ILE A 64 2.83 11.65 8.90
N LEU A 65 2.70 10.58 9.71
CA LEU A 65 1.46 9.82 9.78
C LEU A 65 0.34 10.62 10.45
N HIS A 66 0.66 11.39 11.50
CA HIS A 66 -0.34 12.21 12.19
C HIS A 66 -0.92 13.30 11.28
N ARG A 67 -0.08 13.99 10.50
CA ARG A 67 -0.57 14.95 9.50
C ARG A 67 -1.45 14.28 8.46
N PHE A 68 -0.99 13.17 7.88
CA PHE A 68 -1.77 12.39 6.92
C PHE A 68 -3.13 11.96 7.49
N ALA A 69 -3.17 11.46 8.72
CA ALA A 69 -4.40 11.05 9.37
C ALA A 69 -5.37 12.23 9.59
N SER A 70 -4.85 13.40 9.98
CA SER A 70 -5.64 14.62 10.14
C SER A 70 -6.24 15.09 8.82
N ASP A 71 -5.42 15.18 7.77
CA ASP A 71 -5.85 15.61 6.44
C ASP A 71 -6.88 14.63 5.85
N LEU A 72 -6.64 13.33 6.04
CA LEU A 72 -7.56 12.30 5.60
C LEU A 72 -8.88 12.39 6.37
N ALA A 73 -8.86 12.57 7.69
CA ALA A 73 -10.09 12.70 8.47
C ALA A 73 -10.96 13.87 7.97
N GLN A 74 -10.35 15.02 7.66
CA GLN A 74 -11.06 16.17 7.13
C GLN A 74 -11.75 15.89 5.78
N THR A 75 -11.08 15.16 4.89
CA THR A 75 -11.64 14.79 3.57
C THR A 75 -12.58 13.59 3.63
N TRP A 76 -12.42 12.72 4.62
CA TRP A 76 -13.29 11.57 4.86
C TRP A 76 -14.66 12.01 5.39
N GLY A 77 -14.70 13.05 6.22
CA GLY A 77 -15.92 13.57 6.82
C GLY A 77 -16.33 12.74 8.03
N ASP A 78 -17.49 12.08 7.94
CA ASP A 78 -17.94 11.18 9.00
C ASP A 78 -17.05 9.93 9.06
N ALA A 79 -16.41 9.70 10.22
CA ALA A 79 -15.46 8.62 10.42
C ALA A 79 -16.09 7.23 10.28
N GLU A 80 -17.40 7.09 10.52
CA GLU A 80 -18.13 5.82 10.38
C GLU A 80 -18.61 5.55 8.95
N SER A 81 -18.60 6.57 8.08
CA SER A 81 -18.93 6.41 6.67
C SER A 81 -17.93 5.47 6.00
N ARG A 82 -18.44 4.35 5.47
CA ARG A 82 -17.61 3.36 4.78
C ARG A 82 -17.36 3.78 3.34
N ARG A 83 -16.11 3.62 2.90
CA ARG A 83 -15.67 3.89 1.52
C ARG A 83 -15.05 2.62 0.94
N SER A 84 -15.30 2.41 -0.35
CA SER A 84 -14.71 1.27 -1.07
C SER A 84 -13.26 1.57 -1.43
N ILE A 85 -12.35 0.78 -0.87
CA ILE A 85 -10.92 0.88 -1.11
C ILE A 85 -10.49 -0.34 -1.92
N SER A 86 -9.64 -0.12 -2.92
CA SER A 86 -9.16 -1.20 -3.78
C SER A 86 -7.67 -1.12 -4.06
N TRP A 87 -7.04 -2.30 -4.18
CA TRP A 87 -5.63 -2.44 -4.52
C TRP A 87 -5.47 -3.38 -5.72
N PRO A 88 -4.74 -2.98 -6.76
CA PRO A 88 -4.39 -3.87 -7.86
C PRO A 88 -3.44 -4.96 -7.37
N ILE A 89 -3.68 -6.19 -7.82
CA ILE A 89 -2.76 -7.29 -7.61
C ILE A 89 -1.77 -7.31 -8.79
N ASN A 90 -0.52 -6.98 -8.50
CA ASN A 90 0.57 -7.13 -9.46
C ASN A 90 1.07 -8.57 -9.44
N MET A 91 1.18 -9.19 -10.63
CA MET A 91 1.60 -10.58 -10.77
C MET A 91 2.61 -10.74 -11.89
N ARG A 92 3.57 -11.65 -11.66
CA ARG A 92 4.42 -12.22 -12.69
C ARG A 92 4.30 -13.73 -12.58
N VAL A 93 3.67 -14.35 -13.57
CA VAL A 93 3.29 -15.76 -13.57
C VAL A 93 3.97 -16.45 -14.75
N GLY A 94 4.40 -17.69 -14.56
CA GLY A 94 5.02 -18.47 -15.61
C GLY A 94 4.70 -19.95 -15.54
N ARG A 95 4.93 -20.64 -16.65
CA ARG A 95 4.73 -22.09 -16.78
C ARG A 95 5.97 -22.85 -16.31
N VAL A 96 5.74 -23.99 -15.67
CA VAL A 96 6.75 -24.97 -15.25
C VAL A 96 6.63 -26.22 -16.12
#